data_AF-A0A523MIK8-F1
#
_entry.id   AF-A0A523MIK8-F1
#
_cell.length_a   1.000
_cell.length_b   1.000
_cell.length_c   1.000
_cell.angle_alpha   90.00
_cell.angle_beta   90.00
_cell.angle_gamma   90.00
#
_symmetry.space_group_name_H-M   'P 1'
#
loop_
_entity.id
_entity.type
_entity.pdbx_description
1 polymer ?
#
loop_
_entity_poly.entity_id
_entity_poly.type
_entity_poly.pdbx_seq_one_letter_code
_entity_poly.pdbx_strand_id
1 'polypeptide(L)'
;MAKVILGLLAAFLVTILAARLAFYATIDTDSALANQPWAQDRMEFVTWNGERWTAWIRDGAFEHVPQNLSRWSRHSNSSLAFIDWEGEAWQAKISGEDFLLAHRGDWQEPTEHAAAIRYRDWEGRHQLRSLAQLTR
;
A
#
# COMPACT_ATOMS: atom_id res chain seq x y z
N MET A 1 -50.51 15.75 -26.84
CA MET A 1 -49.31 16.41 -26.28
C MET A 1 -48.81 15.78 -24.98
N ALA A 2 -49.67 15.52 -23.98
CA ALA A 2 -49.24 14.93 -22.70
C ALA A 2 -48.45 13.61 -22.79
N LYS A 3 -48.83 12.69 -23.68
CA LYS A 3 -48.12 11.41 -23.89
C LYS A 3 -46.68 11.57 -24.42
N VAL A 4 -46.46 12.58 -25.27
CA VAL A 4 -45.13 12.88 -25.84
C VAL A 4 -44.22 13.50 -24.78
N ILE A 5 -44.76 14.41 -23.97
CA ILE A 5 -44.05 15.05 -22.85
C ILE A 5 -43.67 14.00 -21.78
N LEU A 6 -44.59 13.08 -21.47
CA LEU A 6 -44.34 11.99 -20.51
C LEU A 6 -43.26 11.03 -21.00
N GLY A 7 -43.26 10.71 -22.30
CA GLY A 7 -42.22 9.87 -22.93
C GLY A 7 -40.83 10.52 -22.88
N LEU A 8 -40.75 11.84 -23.14
CA LEU A 8 -39.49 12.60 -23.04
C LEU A 8 -38.97 12.69 -21.60
N LEU A 9 -39.85 12.91 -20.63
CA LEU A 9 -39.48 12.91 -19.20
C LEU A 9 -38.96 11.55 -18.74
N ALA A 10 -39.62 10.47 -19.15
CA ALA A 10 -39.17 9.11 -18.83
C ALA A 10 -37.79 8.82 -19.44
N ALA A 11 -37.57 9.15 -20.71
CA ALA A 11 -36.29 8.97 -21.38
C ALA A 11 -35.15 9.79 -20.73
N PHE A 12 -35.45 11.02 -20.30
CA PHE A 12 -34.50 11.88 -19.60
C PHE A 12 -34.10 11.28 -18.24
N LEU A 13 -35.06 10.82 -17.44
CA LEU A 13 -34.80 10.18 -16.15
C LEU A 13 -33.99 8.89 -16.28
N VAL A 14 -34.29 8.07 -17.29
CA VAL A 14 -33.52 6.84 -17.57
C VAL A 14 -32.07 7.18 -17.93
N THR A 15 -31.85 8.22 -18.73
CA THR A 15 -30.49 8.66 -19.10
C THR A 15 -29.71 9.13 -17.88
N ILE A 16 -30.32 9.91 -16.98
CA ILE A 16 -29.68 10.35 -15.73
C ILE A 16 -29.33 9.15 -14.85
N LEU A 17 -30.26 8.20 -14.71
CA LEU A 17 -30.05 7.02 -13.89
C LEU A 17 -28.90 6.14 -14.44
N ALA A 18 -28.85 5.94 -15.76
CA ALA A 18 -27.79 5.20 -16.42
C ALA A 18 -26.42 5.89 -16.27
N ALA A 19 -26.36 7.21 -16.45
CA ALA A 19 -25.13 7.98 -16.25
C ALA A 19 -24.64 7.89 -14.79
N ARG A 20 -25.55 7.95 -13.82
CA ARG A 20 -25.23 7.82 -12.39
C ARG A 20 -24.70 6.42 -12.05
N LEU A 21 -25.30 5.38 -12.61
CA LEU A 21 -24.83 3.99 -12.43
C LEU A 21 -23.45 3.77 -13.05
N ALA A 22 -23.23 4.26 -14.27
CA ALA A 22 -21.93 4.18 -14.94
C ALA A 22 -20.85 4.90 -14.13
N PHE A 23 -21.15 6.09 -13.59
CA PHE A 23 -20.23 6.85 -12.75
C PHE A 23 -19.83 6.08 -11.48
N TYR A 24 -20.78 5.49 -10.75
CA TYR A 24 -20.44 4.68 -9.58
C TYR A 24 -19.66 3.41 -9.92
N ALA A 25 -19.95 2.76 -11.05
CA ALA A 25 -19.19 1.60 -11.51
C ALA A 25 -17.73 1.98 -11.83
N THR A 26 -17.49 3.15 -12.43
CA THR A 26 -16.13 3.63 -12.73
C THR A 26 -15.32 4.00 -11.49
N ILE A 27 -15.93 4.62 -10.47
CA ILE A 27 -15.22 5.01 -9.24
C ILE A 27 -14.72 3.79 -8.45
N ASP A 28 -15.51 2.70 -8.46
CA ASP A 28 -15.10 1.44 -7.83
C ASP A 28 -13.84 0.88 -8.50
N THR A 29 -13.73 1.08 -9.82
CA THR A 29 -12.56 0.67 -10.62
C THR A 29 -11.33 1.53 -10.31
N ASP A 30 -11.49 2.85 -10.14
CA ASP A 30 -10.39 3.76 -9.74
C ASP A 30 -9.87 3.44 -8.33
N SER A 31 -10.75 3.07 -7.41
CA SER A 31 -10.37 2.64 -6.06
C SER A 31 -9.59 1.32 -6.10
N ALA A 32 -9.98 0.40 -6.99
CA ALA A 32 -9.25 -0.84 -7.26
C ALA A 32 -7.89 -0.60 -7.94
N LEU A 33 -7.76 0.44 -8.76
CA LEU A 33 -6.51 0.89 -9.38
C LEU A 33 -5.57 1.59 -8.38
N ALA A 34 -6.09 2.47 -7.53
CA ALA A 34 -5.33 3.12 -6.46
C ALA A 34 -4.86 2.14 -5.37
N ASN A 35 -5.62 1.04 -5.17
CA ASN A 35 -5.22 -0.06 -4.29
C ASN A 35 -4.33 -1.10 -4.98
N GLN A 36 -3.95 -0.87 -6.24
CA GLN A 36 -2.95 -1.72 -6.85
C GLN A 36 -1.63 -1.54 -6.12
N PRO A 37 -0.93 -2.64 -5.78
CA PRO A 37 0.31 -2.54 -5.03
C PRO A 37 1.35 -1.61 -5.68
N TRP A 38 1.41 -1.56 -7.01
CA TRP A 38 2.36 -0.71 -7.73
C TRP A 38 2.04 0.81 -7.64
N ALA A 39 0.82 1.19 -7.28
CA ALA A 39 0.36 2.58 -7.18
C ALA A 39 0.39 3.13 -5.75
N GLN A 40 0.69 2.29 -4.76
CA GLN A 40 0.65 2.69 -3.35
C GLN A 40 1.97 3.31 -2.89
N ASP A 41 1.84 4.49 -2.30
CA ASP A 41 2.93 5.25 -1.66
C ASP A 41 3.25 4.77 -0.23
N ARG A 42 2.85 3.54 0.07
CA ARG A 42 2.94 2.90 1.39
C ARG A 42 3.03 1.39 1.24
N MET A 43 3.55 0.78 2.30
CA MET A 43 3.76 -0.65 2.47
C MET A 43 2.94 -1.11 3.66
N GLU A 44 1.94 -1.96 3.44
CA GLU A 44 1.25 -2.71 4.51
C GLU A 44 1.94 -4.06 4.67
N PHE A 45 2.54 -4.34 5.81
CA PHE A 45 3.43 -5.47 6.00
C PHE A 45 3.28 -6.11 7.38
N VAL A 46 3.81 -7.32 7.50
CA VAL A 46 3.94 -8.04 8.76
C VAL A 46 5.38 -7.93 9.27
N THR A 47 5.54 -7.57 10.55
CA THR A 47 6.84 -7.51 11.22
C THR A 47 7.17 -8.83 11.93
N TRP A 48 8.38 -8.96 12.49
CA TRP A 48 8.91 -10.22 13.03
C TRP A 48 8.08 -10.85 14.15
N ASN A 49 7.36 -10.04 14.91
CA ASN A 49 6.48 -10.51 15.99
C ASN A 49 5.05 -10.82 15.52
N GLY A 50 4.81 -10.83 14.20
CA GLY A 50 3.51 -11.09 13.58
C GLY A 50 2.54 -9.89 13.58
N GLU A 51 2.94 -8.74 14.11
CA GLU A 51 2.10 -7.54 14.11
C GLU A 51 2.03 -6.93 12.71
N ARG A 52 0.88 -6.32 12.41
CA ARG A 52 0.59 -5.65 11.14
C ARG A 52 0.88 -4.16 11.24
N TRP A 53 1.66 -3.66 10.28
CA TRP A 53 2.10 -2.27 10.21
C TRP A 53 1.90 -1.70 8.81
N THR A 54 1.72 -0.40 8.73
CA THR A 54 1.85 0.38 7.49
C THR A 54 3.08 1.27 7.61
N ALA A 55 3.88 1.35 6.54
CA ALA A 55 5.04 2.22 6.47
C ALA A 55 5.11 3.01 5.17
N TRP A 56 5.75 4.18 5.24
CA TRP A 56 6.21 4.96 4.11
C TRP A 56 7.46 5.73 4.54
N ILE A 57 8.13 6.37 3.60
CA ILE A 57 9.35 7.13 3.84
C ILE A 57 9.02 8.62 3.82
N ARG A 58 9.47 9.32 4.85
CA ARG A 58 9.38 10.77 5.00
C ARG A 58 10.65 11.25 5.69
N ASP A 59 11.23 12.34 5.21
CA ASP A 59 12.43 12.96 5.80
C ASP A 59 13.61 11.98 6.01
N GLY A 60 13.76 11.00 5.09
CA GLY A 60 14.83 10.00 5.13
C GLY A 60 14.65 8.90 6.17
N ALA A 61 13.47 8.77 6.79
CA ALA A 61 13.15 7.73 7.76
C ALA A 61 11.85 7.00 7.39
N PHE A 62 11.68 5.79 7.91
CA PHE A 62 10.44 5.04 7.81
C PHE A 62 9.47 5.51 8.89
N GLU A 63 8.36 6.11 8.47
CA GLU A 63 7.20 6.33 9.31
C GLU A 63 6.46 5.00 9.46
N HIS A 64 6.11 4.63 10.69
CA HIS A 64 5.44 3.39 11.04
C HIS A 64 4.10 3.67 11.72
N VAL A 65 3.04 3.04 11.23
CA VAL A 65 1.71 3.07 11.84
C VAL A 65 1.28 1.64 12.15
N PRO A 66 1.04 1.29 13.42
CA PRO A 66 0.56 -0.04 13.76
C PRO A 66 -0.93 -0.17 13.48
N GLN A 67 -1.36 -1.36 13.06
CA GLN A 67 -2.79 -1.70 13.01
C GLN A 67 -3.37 -1.83 14.43
N ASN A 68 -2.58 -2.36 15.38
CA ASN A 68 -2.97 -2.51 16.78
C ASN A 68 -2.55 -1.30 17.62
N LEU A 69 -3.37 -0.25 17.59
CA LEU A 69 -3.14 1.00 18.33
C LEU A 69 -3.22 0.87 19.86
N SER A 70 -3.73 -0.25 20.39
CA SER A 70 -3.82 -0.47 21.84
C SER A 70 -2.50 -0.91 22.46
N ARG A 71 -1.63 -1.54 21.65
CA ARG A 71 -0.35 -2.10 22.08
C ARG A 71 0.84 -1.27 21.61
N TRP A 72 0.70 -0.58 20.49
CA TRP A 72 1.78 0.08 19.79
C TRP A 72 1.40 1.50 19.39
N SER A 73 2.40 2.37 19.29
CA SER A 73 2.25 3.75 18.85
C SER A 73 2.93 4.00 17.51
N ARG A 74 2.40 4.97 16.77
CA ARG A 74 3.09 5.54 15.59
C ARG A 74 4.47 6.05 15.99
N HIS A 75 5.46 5.82 15.14
CA HIS A 75 6.82 6.32 15.33
C HIS A 75 7.56 6.36 14.00
N SER A 76 8.72 7.02 13.99
CA SER A 76 9.64 7.06 12.85
C SER A 76 10.94 6.36 13.22
N ASN A 77 11.55 5.61 12.29
CA ASN A 77 12.82 4.92 12.52
C ASN A 77 13.67 4.85 11.26
N SER A 78 14.99 4.75 11.40
CA SER A 78 15.94 4.61 10.28
C SER A 78 15.94 3.22 9.64
N SER A 79 15.21 2.27 10.25
CA SER A 79 15.13 0.90 9.76
C SER A 79 13.72 0.34 9.89
N LEU A 80 13.40 -0.63 9.03
CA LEU A 80 12.10 -1.29 8.94
C LEU A 80 12.27 -2.81 9.01
N ALA A 81 11.64 -3.46 9.97
CA ALA A 81 11.71 -4.91 10.18
C ALA A 81 10.47 -5.60 9.60
N PHE A 82 10.65 -6.51 8.65
CA PHE A 82 9.58 -7.14 7.88
C PHE A 82 9.82 -8.64 7.66
N ILE A 83 8.79 -9.32 7.16
CA ILE A 83 8.85 -10.70 6.68
C ILE A 83 8.86 -10.71 5.14
N ASP A 84 9.83 -11.41 4.54
CA ASP A 84 9.97 -11.53 3.08
C ASP A 84 8.95 -12.50 2.46
N TRP A 85 9.07 -12.78 1.16
CA TRP A 85 8.20 -13.72 0.44
C TRP A 85 8.35 -15.15 0.93
N GLU A 86 9.54 -15.55 1.35
CA GLU A 86 9.86 -16.88 1.84
C GLU A 86 9.38 -17.08 3.29
N GLY A 87 9.11 -16.00 4.02
CA GLY A 87 8.69 -16.03 5.41
C GLY A 87 9.84 -15.77 6.39
N GLU A 88 11.02 -15.40 5.89
CA GLU A 88 12.18 -15.07 6.70
C GLU A 88 12.13 -13.62 7.18
N ALA A 89 12.74 -13.39 8.34
CA ALA A 89 12.81 -12.08 8.96
C ALA A 89 13.96 -11.26 8.38
N TRP A 90 13.67 -10.04 7.94
CA TRP A 90 14.64 -9.10 7.39
C TRP A 90 14.50 -7.71 7.99
N GLN A 91 15.58 -6.94 7.95
CA GLN A 91 15.56 -5.51 8.27
C GLN A 91 16.10 -4.70 7.10
N ALA A 92 15.38 -3.66 6.70
CA ALA A 92 15.79 -2.70 5.68
C ALA A 92 16.28 -1.39 6.32
N LYS A 93 17.29 -0.77 5.71
CA LYS A 93 17.68 0.63 5.90
C LYS A 93 17.71 1.33 4.55
N ILE A 94 17.50 2.64 4.54
CA ILE A 94 17.68 3.45 3.33
C ILE A 94 19.19 3.68 3.13
N SER A 95 19.70 3.45 1.92
CA SER A 95 21.10 3.62 1.56
C SER A 95 21.22 4.28 0.18
N GLY A 96 21.32 5.61 0.17
CA GLY A 96 21.33 6.38 -1.08
C GLY A 96 20.02 6.23 -1.83
N GLU A 97 20.07 5.60 -3.00
CA GLU A 97 18.93 5.37 -3.90
C GLU A 97 18.29 3.98 -3.76
N ASP A 98 18.87 3.11 -2.91
CA ASP A 98 18.44 1.73 -2.70
C ASP A 98 18.18 1.44 -1.21
N PHE A 99 17.74 0.22 -0.93
CA PHE A 99 17.72 -0.35 0.41
C PHE A 99 18.98 -1.18 0.68
N LEU A 100 19.45 -1.14 1.92
CA LEU A 100 20.38 -2.12 2.47
C LEU A 100 19.59 -3.08 3.36
N LEU A 101 19.64 -4.38 3.05
CA LEU A 101 18.90 -5.43 3.72
C LEU A 101 19.83 -6.31 4.55
N ALA A 102 19.44 -6.57 5.79
CA ALA A 102 20.13 -7.49 6.69
C ALA A 102 19.19 -8.61 7.12
N HIS A 103 19.64 -9.84 6.98
CA HIS A 103 18.89 -11.01 7.43
C HIS A 103 18.79 -10.98 8.96
N ARG A 104 17.56 -11.05 9.49
CA ARG A 104 17.23 -10.93 10.93
C ARG A 104 17.78 -9.66 11.60
N GLY A 105 18.11 -8.64 10.81
CA GLY A 105 18.74 -7.41 11.29
C GLY A 105 20.18 -7.60 11.80
N ASP A 106 20.86 -8.67 11.40
CA ASP A 106 22.29 -8.83 11.68
C ASP A 106 23.13 -8.04 10.68
N TRP A 107 23.60 -6.88 11.11
CA TRP A 107 24.41 -5.97 10.30
C TRP A 107 25.91 -6.32 10.31
N GLN A 108 26.31 -7.38 11.01
CA GLN A 108 27.69 -7.89 10.99
C GLN A 108 27.91 -8.94 9.89
N GLU A 109 26.83 -9.58 9.45
CA GLU A 109 26.81 -10.52 8.33
C GLU A 109 26.69 -9.79 6.98
N PRO A 110 26.92 -10.48 5.84
CA PRO A 110 26.71 -9.90 4.52
C PRO A 110 25.31 -9.29 4.36
N THR A 111 25.28 -8.07 3.86
CA THR A 111 24.05 -7.32 3.57
C THR A 111 23.77 -7.31 2.07
N GLU A 112 22.51 -7.14 1.71
CA GLU A 112 22.06 -7.07 0.32
C GLU A 112 21.64 -5.65 -0.04
N HIS A 113 22.12 -5.15 -1.18
CA HIS A 113 21.57 -3.95 -1.80
C HIS A 113 20.38 -4.33 -2.68
N ALA A 114 19.24 -3.67 -2.48
CA ALA A 114 18.03 -3.93 -3.24
C ALA A 114 17.29 -2.63 -3.59
N ALA A 115 16.94 -2.46 -4.86
CA ALA A 115 16.13 -1.33 -5.32
C ALA A 115 14.69 -1.36 -4.77
N ALA A 116 14.25 -2.52 -4.27
CA ALA A 116 12.91 -2.72 -3.73
C ALA A 116 12.87 -3.80 -2.66
N ILE A 117 11.97 -3.62 -1.69
CA ILE A 117 11.70 -4.59 -0.63
C ILE A 117 10.67 -5.59 -1.14
N ARG A 118 10.99 -6.89 -1.06
CA ARG A 118 10.08 -8.01 -1.30
C ARG A 118 9.54 -8.48 0.05
N TYR A 119 8.23 -8.43 0.23
CA TYR A 119 7.63 -8.69 1.55
C TYR A 119 6.25 -9.33 1.44
N ARG A 120 5.77 -9.87 2.56
CA ARG A 120 4.39 -10.31 2.74
C ARG A 120 3.52 -9.20 3.33
N ASP A 121 2.41 -8.91 2.66
CA ASP A 121 1.41 -7.97 3.18
C ASP A 121 0.60 -8.55 4.35
N TRP A 122 -0.39 -7.79 4.82
CA TRP A 122 -1.25 -8.19 5.93
C TRP A 122 -2.03 -9.48 5.69
N GLU A 123 -2.32 -9.80 4.42
CA GLU A 123 -2.97 -11.02 3.97
C GLU A 123 -1.97 -12.14 3.64
N GLY A 124 -0.66 -11.87 3.75
CA GLY A 124 0.40 -12.81 3.43
C GLY A 124 0.73 -12.89 1.94
N ARG A 125 0.20 -11.99 1.11
CA ARG A 125 0.49 -11.97 -0.33
C ARG A 125 1.85 -11.36 -0.59
N HIS A 126 2.49 -11.84 -1.65
CA HIS A 126 3.80 -11.35 -2.09
C HIS A 126 3.66 -9.96 -2.71
N GLN A 127 4.32 -8.99 -2.10
CA GLN A 127 4.37 -7.61 -2.55
C GLN A 127 5.80 -7.14 -2.77
N LEU A 128 5.94 -6.11 -3.60
CA LEU A 128 7.21 -5.43 -3.88
C LEU A 128 6.99 -3.92 -3.76
N ARG A 129 7.92 -3.20 -3.11
CA ARG A 129 7.93 -1.73 -3.07
C ARG A 129 9.32 -1.17 -3.25
N SER A 130 9.49 -0.29 -4.23
CA SER A 130 10.74 0.44 -4.44
C SER A 130 10.88 1.64 -3.49
N LEU A 131 12.10 2.15 -3.37
CA LEU A 131 12.37 3.38 -2.60
C LEU A 131 11.53 4.56 -3.11
N ALA A 132 11.48 4.72 -4.44
CA ALA A 132 10.71 5.78 -5.09
C ALA A 132 9.20 5.67 -4.81
N GLN A 133 8.66 4.45 -4.76
CA GLN A 133 7.26 4.24 -4.41
C GLN A 133 6.99 4.61 -2.95
N LEU A 134 7.88 4.28 -2.02
CA LEU A 134 7.64 4.54 -0.59
C LEU A 134 7.92 5.98 -0.17
N THR A 135 8.62 6.76 -0.98
CA THR A 135 9.01 8.15 -0.62
C THR A 135 7.88 9.13 -0.90
N ARG A 136 7.57 9.99 0.09
CA ARG A 136 6.55 11.05 0.01
C ARG A 136 7.12 12.45 0.16
#